data_AF-A0A7J0FTE1-F1
#
_entry.id   AF-A0A7J0FTE1-F1
#
_cell.length_a   1.000
_cell.length_b   1.000
_cell.length_c   1.000
_cell.angle_alpha   90.00
_cell.angle_beta   90.00
_cell.angle_gamma   90.00
#
_symmetry.space_group_name_H-M   'P 1'
#
loop_
_entity.id
_entity.type
_entity.pdbx_description
1 polymer ?
#
loop_
_entity_poly.entity_id
_entity_poly.type
_entity_poly.pdbx_seq_one_letter_code
_entity_poly.pdbx_strand_id
1 'polypeptide(L)'
;MKQSSIKTRFTYGFLRTLKRLPKTRAKSSSFSPEEISKRCRIIKLATDASMASAVGPRRAWSRALIRRVRSQRRQRQRQWLVMRRTRRGERKKGGKEVGGGGQTDSLRKLVPGGETMELCTLLGETAHYIKCLTTQVQVMRNIVDLFSN
;
A
#
# COMPACT_ATOMS: atom_id res chain seq x y z
N MET A 1 -3.85 -11.04 -20.46
CA MET A 1 -2.58 -10.90 -19.69
C MET A 1 -2.43 -12.11 -18.78
N LYS A 2 -1.38 -12.93 -18.97
CA LYS A 2 -1.16 -14.17 -18.19
C LYS A 2 -0.86 -13.83 -16.72
N GLN A 3 -1.56 -14.49 -15.79
CA GLN A 3 -1.41 -14.32 -14.32
C GLN A 3 0.04 -14.43 -13.84
N SER A 4 0.83 -15.27 -14.52
CA SER A 4 2.26 -15.47 -14.26
C SER A 4 3.08 -14.19 -14.38
N SER A 5 2.75 -13.30 -15.33
CA SER A 5 3.52 -12.06 -15.55
C SER A 5 3.35 -11.06 -14.40
N ILE A 6 2.12 -10.88 -13.90
CA ILE A 6 1.86 -9.95 -12.80
C ILE A 6 2.48 -10.48 -11.50
N LYS A 7 2.30 -11.78 -11.22
CA LYS A 7 2.91 -12.44 -10.05
C LYS A 7 4.44 -12.28 -10.06
N THR A 8 5.11 -12.62 -11.16
CA THR A 8 6.57 -12.48 -11.29
C THR A 8 7.04 -11.04 -11.13
N ARG A 9 6.40 -10.08 -11.82
CA ARG A 9 6.75 -8.66 -11.71
C ARG A 9 6.56 -8.13 -10.29
N PHE A 10 5.46 -8.54 -9.65
CA PHE A 10 5.17 -8.18 -8.27
C PHE A 10 6.20 -8.77 -7.31
N THR A 11 6.47 -10.08 -7.39
CA THR A 11 7.50 -10.75 -6.57
C THR A 11 8.85 -10.09 -6.73
N TYR A 12 9.30 -9.87 -7.97
CA TYR A 12 10.59 -9.24 -8.24
C TYR A 12 10.66 -7.81 -7.66
N GLY A 13 9.63 -7.00 -7.89
CA GLY A 13 9.52 -5.66 -7.33
C GLY A 13 9.56 -5.69 -5.81
N PHE A 14 8.79 -6.58 -5.21
CA PHE A 14 8.68 -6.71 -3.76
C PHE A 14 10.01 -7.15 -3.14
N LEU A 15 10.65 -8.20 -3.65
CA LEU A 15 11.97 -8.64 -3.19
C LEU A 15 13.03 -7.53 -3.35
N ARG A 16 13.00 -6.78 -4.46
CA ARG A 16 13.88 -5.64 -4.67
C ARG A 16 13.67 -4.54 -3.62
N THR A 17 12.43 -4.31 -3.18
CA THR A 17 12.16 -3.39 -2.09
C THR A 17 12.60 -3.94 -0.74
N LEU A 18 12.39 -5.23 -0.46
CA LEU A 18 12.82 -5.88 0.78
C LEU A 18 14.34 -5.84 0.95
N LYS A 19 15.11 -6.09 -0.12
CA LYS A 19 16.57 -5.99 -0.12
C LYS A 19 17.10 -4.60 0.26
N ARG A 20 16.30 -3.54 0.04
CA ARG A 20 16.66 -2.15 0.35
C ARG A 20 16.18 -1.69 1.72
N LEU A 21 15.40 -2.51 2.43
CA LEU A 21 15.00 -2.16 3.77
C LEU A 21 16.23 -2.11 4.67
N PRO A 22 16.32 -1.11 5.57
CA PRO A 22 17.44 -1.04 6.49
C PRO A 22 17.49 -2.37 7.25
N LYS A 23 18.55 -3.15 7.00
CA LYS A 23 18.88 -4.36 7.73
C LYS A 23 19.26 -3.89 9.12
N THR A 24 18.24 -3.67 9.95
CA THR A 24 18.39 -3.21 11.31
C THR A 24 19.04 -4.38 12.02
N ARG A 25 20.36 -4.28 12.18
CA ARG A 25 21.21 -5.25 12.86
C ARG A 25 20.56 -5.47 14.22
N ALA A 26 19.92 -6.62 14.39
CA ALA A 26 19.34 -7.04 15.66
C ALA A 26 20.52 -7.21 16.62
N LYS A 27 20.86 -6.14 17.33
CA LYS A 27 21.83 -6.18 18.42
C LYS A 27 21.16 -6.65 19.72
N SER A 28 19.83 -6.66 19.76
CA SER A 28 19.00 -7.20 20.82
C SER A 28 17.93 -8.10 20.21
N SER A 29 17.63 -9.22 20.88
CA SER A 29 16.62 -10.22 20.48
C SER A 29 15.18 -9.71 20.57
N SER A 30 14.95 -8.55 21.21
CA SER A 30 13.64 -7.94 21.35
C SER A 30 13.54 -6.65 20.53
N PHE A 31 12.54 -6.59 19.64
CA PHE A 31 12.11 -5.36 18.99
C PHE A 31 11.05 -4.68 19.84
N SER A 32 11.14 -3.36 20.01
CA SER A 32 10.04 -2.64 20.65
C SER A 32 8.76 -2.73 19.79
N PRO A 33 7.57 -2.62 20.40
CA PRO A 33 6.31 -2.55 19.67
C PRO A 33 6.27 -1.45 18.59
N GLU A 34 6.99 -0.35 18.82
CA GLU A 34 7.10 0.74 17.83
C GLU A 34 7.93 0.33 16.62
N GLU A 35 9.06 -0.36 16.82
CA GLU A 35 9.89 -0.85 15.71
C GLU A 35 9.14 -1.85 14.85
N ILE A 36 8.38 -2.77 15.47
CA ILE A 36 7.52 -3.72 14.77
C ILE A 36 6.50 -2.97 13.92
N SER A 37 5.78 -2.02 14.51
CA SER A 37 4.77 -1.20 13.82
C SER A 37 5.36 -0.40 12.65
N LYS A 38 6.54 0.22 12.86
CA LYS A 38 7.28 0.95 11.81
C LYS A 38 7.64 0.01 10.65
N ARG A 39 8.14 -1.19 10.94
CA ARG A 39 8.49 -2.21 9.93
C ARG A 39 7.27 -2.71 9.17
N CYS A 40 6.19 -3.09 9.85
CA CYS A 40 4.94 -3.51 9.21
C CYS A 40 4.39 -2.44 8.28
N ARG A 41 4.46 -1.16 8.67
CA ARG A 41 4.03 -0.03 7.82
C ARG A 41 4.92 0.12 6.57
N ILE A 42 6.23 -0.06 6.70
CA ILE A 42 7.14 0.00 5.55
C ILE A 42 6.89 -1.18 4.60
N ILE A 43 6.74 -2.39 5.14
CA ILE A 43 6.44 -3.59 4.37
C ILE A 43 5.12 -3.39 3.62
N LYS A 44 4.04 -2.97 4.31
CA LYS A 44 2.75 -2.67 3.67
C LYS A 44 2.90 -1.68 2.52
N LEU A 45 3.65 -0.59 2.72
CA LEU A 45 3.90 0.40 1.68
C LEU A 45 4.69 -0.16 0.49
N ALA A 46 5.70 -1.00 0.76
CA ALA A 46 6.52 -1.64 -0.25
C ALA A 46 5.71 -2.64 -1.08
N THR A 47 4.83 -3.39 -0.41
CA THR A 47 3.87 -4.28 -1.04
C THR A 47 2.90 -3.52 -1.94
N ASP A 48 2.25 -2.48 -1.42
CA ASP A 48 1.32 -1.63 -2.18
C ASP A 48 2.00 -1.03 -3.43
N ALA A 49 3.22 -0.52 -3.27
CA ALA A 49 3.99 0.07 -4.36
C ALA A 49 4.39 -0.96 -5.42
N SER A 50 4.82 -2.14 -5.00
CA SER A 50 5.24 -3.22 -5.91
C SER A 50 4.05 -3.80 -6.66
N MET A 51 2.92 -3.99 -5.97
CA MET A 51 1.68 -4.51 -6.55
C MET A 51 1.13 -3.54 -7.60
N ALA A 52 1.03 -2.25 -7.28
CA ALA A 52 0.59 -1.24 -8.24
C ALA A 52 1.53 -1.12 -9.45
N SER A 53 2.84 -1.17 -9.22
CA SER A 53 3.83 -1.09 -10.31
C SER A 53 3.78 -2.31 -11.25
N ALA A 54 3.49 -3.50 -10.71
CA ALA A 54 3.35 -4.72 -11.50
C ALA A 54 2.09 -4.69 -12.38
N VAL A 55 0.98 -4.14 -11.86
CA VAL A 55 -0.28 -3.97 -12.59
C VAL A 55 -0.20 -2.85 -13.62
N GLY A 56 0.56 -1.79 -13.32
CA GLY A 56 0.81 -0.67 -14.24
C GLY A 56 -0.30 0.38 -14.25
N PRO A 57 -0.18 1.41 -15.10
CA PRO A 57 -1.00 2.63 -15.04
C PRO A 57 -2.41 2.47 -15.62
N ARG A 58 -2.71 1.34 -16.29
CA ARG A 58 -4.00 1.11 -16.94
C ARG A 58 -5.16 0.98 -15.96
N ARG A 59 -4.90 0.50 -14.74
CA ARG A 59 -5.90 0.35 -13.67
C ARG A 59 -6.02 1.61 -12.83
N ALA A 60 -7.24 2.06 -12.61
CA ALA A 60 -7.53 3.25 -11.80
C ALA A 60 -7.07 3.06 -10.35
N TRP A 61 -7.33 1.88 -9.76
CA TRP A 61 -6.89 1.60 -8.40
C TRP A 61 -5.36 1.59 -8.26
N SER A 62 -4.65 1.12 -9.29
CA SER A 62 -3.19 1.12 -9.33
C SER A 62 -2.63 2.54 -9.33
N ARG A 63 -3.20 3.43 -10.17
CA ARG A 63 -2.82 4.86 -10.19
C ARG A 63 -3.08 5.52 -8.83
N ALA A 64 -4.24 5.26 -8.23
CA ALA A 64 -4.59 5.79 -6.92
C ALA A 64 -3.60 5.32 -5.85
N LEU A 65 -3.19 4.05 -5.88
CA LEU A 65 -2.22 3.49 -4.94
C LEU A 65 -0.82 4.09 -5.14
N ILE A 66 -0.36 4.28 -6.38
CA ILE A 66 0.91 4.99 -6.68
C ILE A 66 0.87 6.43 -6.15
N ARG A 67 -0.24 7.15 -6.35
CA ARG A 67 -0.41 8.51 -5.81
C ARG A 67 -0.36 8.52 -4.29
N ARG A 68 -1.02 7.55 -3.62
CA ARG A 68 -1.00 7.38 -2.17
C ARG A 68 0.43 7.13 -1.65
N VAL A 69 1.17 6.24 -2.28
CA VAL A 69 2.57 5.96 -1.90
C VAL A 69 3.44 7.22 -2.05
N ARG A 70 3.28 7.94 -3.16
CA ARG A 70 4.02 9.20 -3.41
C ARG A 70 3.64 10.29 -2.42
N SER A 71 2.35 10.48 -2.14
CA SER A 71 1.88 11.51 -1.20
C SER A 71 2.33 11.21 0.23
N GLN A 72 2.33 9.95 0.66
CA GLN A 72 2.85 9.56 1.97
C GLN A 72 4.36 9.80 2.11
N ARG A 73 5.15 9.53 1.06
CA ARG A 73 6.58 9.87 1.05
C ARG A 73 6.80 11.38 1.15
N ARG A 74 6.09 12.16 0.33
CA ARG A 74 6.14 13.63 0.39
C ARG A 74 5.69 14.17 1.73
N GLN A 75 4.66 13.59 2.35
CA GLN A 75 4.17 14.00 3.66
C GLN A 75 5.20 13.72 4.75
N ARG A 76 5.87 12.56 4.72
CA ARG A 76 6.97 12.25 5.65
C ARG A 76 8.17 13.17 5.44
N GLN A 77 8.54 13.44 4.19
CA GLN A 77 9.62 14.37 3.86
C GLN A 77 9.27 15.80 4.32
N ARG A 78 8.03 16.24 4.10
CA ARG A 78 7.51 17.52 4.60
C ARG A 78 7.49 17.55 6.12
N GLN A 79 7.02 16.50 6.80
CA GLN A 79 7.06 16.38 8.25
C GLN A 79 8.50 16.46 8.77
N TRP A 80 9.46 15.83 8.10
CA TRP A 80 10.88 15.90 8.47
C TRP A 80 11.47 17.31 8.29
N LEU A 81 11.14 17.99 7.19
CA LEU A 81 11.52 19.38 6.96
C LEU A 81 10.85 20.35 7.96
N VAL A 82 9.60 20.10 8.35
CA VAL A 82 8.82 20.90 9.31
C VAL A 82 9.25 20.61 10.75
N MET A 83 9.66 19.39 11.11
CA MET A 83 10.17 19.03 12.44
C MET A 83 11.45 19.79 12.81
N ARG A 84 12.22 20.28 11.82
CA ARG A 84 13.38 21.17 12.04
C ARG A 84 12.98 22.64 12.30
N ARG A 85 11.70 23.01 12.17
CA ARG A 85 11.18 24.38 12.33
C ARG A 85 9.89 24.42 13.16
N THR A 86 9.97 23.98 14.42
CA THR A 86 8.97 24.35 15.45
C THR A 86 7.72 23.45 15.50
N ARG A 87 7.40 23.05 16.75
CA ARG A 87 6.09 22.54 17.17
C ARG A 87 5.01 23.58 16.83
N ARG A 88 4.25 23.43 15.75
CA ARG A 88 2.99 24.18 15.58
C ARG A 88 2.09 23.59 14.49
N GLY A 89 0.84 23.34 14.87
CA GLY A 89 -0.28 23.26 13.96
C GLY A 89 -0.82 21.86 13.72
N GLU A 90 -1.69 21.40 14.63
CA GLU A 90 -2.76 20.47 14.28
C GLU A 90 -3.54 21.03 13.09
N ARG A 91 -3.45 20.35 11.95
CA ARG A 91 -4.37 20.57 10.84
C ARG A 91 -5.56 19.63 11.01
N LYS A 92 -6.63 20.20 11.54
CA LYS A 92 -8.01 19.73 11.45
C LYS A 92 -8.29 19.30 10.01
N LYS A 93 -8.51 18.00 9.76
CA LYS A 93 -9.10 17.56 8.50
C LYS A 93 -10.60 17.47 8.70
N GLY A 94 -11.24 18.62 8.56
CA GLY A 94 -12.65 18.70 8.24
C GLY A 94 -12.88 18.12 6.84
N GLY A 95 -13.92 17.30 6.76
CA GLY A 95 -14.40 16.65 5.56
C GLY A 95 -15.59 15.80 5.95
N LYS A 96 -16.69 16.50 6.31
CA LYS A 96 -18.01 15.94 6.51
C LYS A 96 -18.59 15.71 5.11
N GLU A 97 -18.94 14.48 4.78
CA GLU A 97 -20.00 14.21 3.82
C GLU A 97 -20.98 13.22 4.43
N VAL A 98 -22.22 13.69 4.47
CA VAL A 98 -23.45 12.97 4.77
C VAL A 98 -23.97 12.48 3.42
N GLY A 99 -24.37 11.22 3.30
CA GLY A 99 -25.06 10.74 2.10
C GLY A 99 -25.21 9.22 2.02
N GLY A 100 -26.44 8.76 2.30
CA GLY A 100 -27.10 7.57 1.72
C GLY A 100 -26.36 6.24 1.73
N GLY A 101 -26.35 5.53 2.86
CA GLY A 101 -25.71 4.21 2.99
C GLY A 101 -26.27 3.12 2.05
N GLY A 102 -25.65 2.97 0.88
CA GLY A 102 -25.74 1.77 0.05
C GLY A 102 -24.47 0.92 0.15
N GLN A 103 -24.56 -0.39 -0.17
CA GLN A 103 -23.38 -1.29 -0.25
C GLN A 103 -22.29 -0.75 -1.19
N THR A 104 -22.68 0.03 -2.20
CA THR A 104 -21.80 0.70 -3.15
C THR A 104 -20.84 1.69 -2.48
N ASP A 105 -21.26 2.40 -1.43
CA ASP A 105 -20.41 3.40 -0.77
C ASP A 105 -19.36 2.78 0.15
N SER A 106 -19.69 1.62 0.72
CA SER A 106 -18.72 0.80 1.41
C SER A 106 -17.65 0.29 0.43
N LEU A 107 -18.05 -0.17 -0.75
CA LEU A 107 -17.11 -0.65 -1.76
C LEU A 107 -16.19 0.45 -2.29
N ARG A 108 -16.73 1.66 -2.50
CA ARG A 108 -15.95 2.85 -2.91
C ARG A 108 -14.80 3.17 -1.95
N LYS A 109 -15.00 2.95 -0.65
CA LYS A 109 -13.99 3.18 0.40
C LYS A 109 -12.91 2.09 0.45
N LEU A 110 -13.21 0.88 -0.03
CA LEU A 110 -12.28 -0.26 0.00
C LEU A 110 -11.34 -0.28 -1.22
N VAL A 111 -11.84 0.09 -2.39
CA VAL A 111 -11.05 0.14 -3.62
C VAL A 111 -10.25 1.43 -3.65
N PRO A 112 -8.90 1.40 -3.83
CA PRO A 112 -8.12 2.62 -3.94
C PRO A 112 -8.64 3.55 -5.03
N GLY A 113 -9.07 4.77 -4.67
CA GLY A 113 -9.62 5.74 -5.63
C GLY A 113 -11.05 5.42 -6.10
N GLY A 114 -11.75 4.52 -5.42
CA GLY A 114 -13.13 4.12 -5.73
C GLY A 114 -14.14 5.25 -5.48
N GLU A 115 -13.79 6.25 -4.67
CA GLU A 115 -14.66 7.37 -4.30
C GLU A 115 -15.21 8.11 -5.53
N THR A 116 -14.42 8.20 -6.60
CA THR A 116 -14.77 8.93 -7.84
C THR A 116 -15.09 8.02 -9.03
N MET A 117 -15.31 6.71 -8.84
CA MET A 117 -15.51 5.77 -9.95
C MET A 117 -16.99 5.58 -10.30
N GLU A 118 -17.33 5.44 -11.58
CA GLU A 118 -18.65 4.94 -11.99
C GLU A 118 -18.86 3.48 -11.55
N LEU A 119 -20.10 3.04 -11.28
CA LEU A 119 -20.39 1.72 -10.70
C LEU A 119 -19.80 0.55 -11.51
N CYS A 120 -19.97 0.54 -12.84
CA CYS A 120 -19.41 -0.51 -13.70
C CYS A 120 -17.87 -0.52 -13.65
N THR A 121 -17.25 0.65 -13.60
CA THR A 121 -15.79 0.78 -13.46
C THR A 121 -15.34 0.27 -12.09
N LEU A 122 -16.09 0.62 -11.03
CA LEU A 122 -15.80 0.20 -9.66
C LEU A 122 -15.82 -1.32 -9.53
N LEU A 123 -16.83 -2.00 -10.09
CA LEU A 123 -16.92 -3.47 -10.04
C LEU A 123 -15.75 -4.14 -10.79
N GLY A 124 -15.43 -3.66 -11.99
CA GLY A 124 -14.30 -4.17 -12.78
C GLY A 124 -12.94 -3.96 -12.09
N GLU A 125 -12.73 -2.78 -11.49
CA GLU A 125 -11.53 -2.47 -10.72
C GLU A 125 -11.47 -3.28 -9.42
N THR A 126 -12.61 -3.51 -8.75
CA THR A 126 -12.74 -4.36 -7.56
C THR A 126 -12.30 -5.79 -7.84
N ALA A 127 -12.87 -6.42 -8.86
CA ALA A 127 -12.55 -7.81 -9.21
C ALA A 127 -11.06 -7.96 -9.53
N HIS A 128 -10.49 -7.01 -10.26
CA HIS A 128 -9.06 -6.99 -10.54
C HIS A 128 -8.22 -6.76 -9.28
N TYR A 129 -8.66 -5.89 -8.38
CA TYR A 129 -7.96 -5.60 -7.14
C TYR A 129 -7.95 -6.82 -6.20
N ILE A 130 -9.08 -7.52 -6.04
CA ILE A 130 -9.18 -8.78 -5.29
C ILE A 130 -8.15 -9.79 -5.82
N LYS A 131 -8.10 -10.00 -7.13
CA LYS A 131 -7.12 -10.90 -7.76
C LYS A 131 -5.67 -10.52 -7.43
N CYS A 132 -5.37 -9.23 -7.36
CA CYS A 132 -4.05 -8.75 -6.99
C CYS A 132 -3.76 -8.94 -5.50
N LEU A 133 -4.75 -8.75 -4.61
CA LEU A 133 -4.64 -9.03 -3.19
C LEU A 133 -4.41 -10.52 -2.91
N THR A 134 -5.10 -11.42 -3.61
CA THR A 134 -4.84 -12.86 -3.51
C THR A 134 -3.40 -13.18 -3.93
N THR A 135 -2.92 -12.58 -5.02
CA THR A 135 -1.53 -12.73 -5.47
C THR A 135 -0.54 -12.18 -4.44
N GLN A 136 -0.88 -11.04 -3.81
CA GLN A 136 -0.10 -10.44 -2.74
C GLN A 136 0.09 -11.42 -1.57
N VAL A 137 -1.00 -11.98 -1.06
CA VAL A 137 -0.97 -12.94 0.05
C VAL A 137 -0.15 -14.17 -0.32
N GLN A 138 -0.33 -14.70 -1.54
CA GLN A 138 0.42 -15.86 -2.00
C GLN A 138 1.93 -15.61 -2.03
N VAL A 139 2.37 -14.48 -2.59
CA VAL A 139 3.81 -14.16 -2.65
C VAL A 139 4.38 -13.96 -1.25
N MET A 140 3.64 -13.30 -0.35
CA MET A 140 4.11 -13.09 1.02
C MET A 140 4.25 -14.40 1.78
N ARG A 141 3.29 -15.33 1.65
CA ARG A 141 3.37 -16.67 2.24
C ARG A 141 4.57 -17.44 1.70
N ASN A 142 4.71 -17.53 0.37
CA ASN A 142 5.84 -18.21 -0.25
C ASN A 142 7.20 -17.66 0.21
N ILE A 143 7.31 -16.35 0.44
CA ILE A 143 8.55 -15.76 0.98
C ILE A 143 8.79 -16.27 2.41
N VAL A 144 7.78 -16.25 3.27
CA VAL A 144 7.92 -16.76 4.65
C VAL A 144 8.32 -18.24 4.64
N ASP A 145 7.64 -19.06 3.85
CA ASP A 145 7.91 -20.50 3.75
C ASP A 145 9.35 -20.79 3.30
N LEU A 146 9.89 -19.97 2.39
CA LEU A 146 11.29 -20.09 1.92
C LEU A 146 12.34 -19.71 2.98
N PHE A 147 11.98 -18.92 3.99
CA PHE A 147 12.87 -18.48 5.07
C PHE A 147 12.61 -19.17 6.41
N SER A 148 11.62 -20.07 6.46
CA SER A 148 11.29 -20.89 7.64
C SER A 148 11.89 -22.30 7.57
N ASN A 149 12.51 -22.65 6.44
CA ASN A 149 13.36 -23.83 6.26
C ASN A 149 14.84 -23.47 6.44
#